data_AF-A0A1X7AGV6-F1
#
_entry.id   AF-A0A1X7AGV6-F1
#
_cell.length_a   1.000
_cell.length_b   1.000
_cell.length_c   1.000
_cell.angle_alpha   90.00
_cell.angle_beta   90.00
_cell.angle_gamma   90.00
#
_symmetry.space_group_name_H-M   'P 1'
#
loop_
_entity.id
_entity.type
_entity.pdbx_description
1 polymer ?
#
loop_
_entity_poly.entity_id
_entity_poly.type
_entity_poly.pdbx_seq_one_letter_code
_entity_poly.pdbx_strand_id
1 'polypeptide(L)'
;MTAILRQLAMIALFMSVISVPVQAEIYRTVDAEGNVIFTDQKPKSGPSETVEVGPVLTVPSTKVKPLPPKPKQEQQANRYKSLNIVSPENEQSFQNPERITITAQARPSARSGDRFRLIWDGSSLLESDSPNFTVEMPDRGAHSIQIEIMDKNGKTLISSQPRTIYVHRASVFNNPQHKPDDDMDDVGGPAVALLNAVTSLLVDKATDN
;
A
#
# COMPACT_ATOMS: atom_id res chain seq x y z
N MET A 1 -42.30 -7.30 -44.19
CA MET A 1 -40.98 -7.69 -43.60
C MET A 1 -40.02 -8.32 -44.61
N THR A 2 -40.42 -9.33 -45.40
CA THR A 2 -39.51 -10.05 -46.33
C THR A 2 -38.80 -9.19 -47.38
N ALA A 3 -39.43 -8.12 -47.89
CA ALA A 3 -38.82 -7.22 -48.87
C ALA A 3 -37.64 -6.39 -48.32
N ILE A 4 -37.77 -5.88 -47.09
CA ILE A 4 -36.73 -5.06 -46.42
C ILE A 4 -35.50 -5.92 -46.11
N LEU A 5 -35.72 -7.17 -45.67
CA LEU A 5 -34.64 -8.12 -45.41
C LEU A 5 -33.86 -8.48 -46.70
N ARG A 6 -34.55 -8.56 -47.84
CA ARG A 6 -33.90 -8.72 -49.16
C ARG A 6 -33.08 -7.49 -49.57
N GLN A 7 -33.58 -6.27 -49.35
CA GLN A 7 -32.82 -5.05 -49.66
C GLN A 7 -31.56 -4.92 -48.80
N LEU A 8 -31.63 -5.21 -47.49
CA LEU A 8 -30.45 -5.23 -46.61
C LEU A 8 -29.41 -6.26 -47.06
N ALA A 9 -29.83 -7.47 -47.46
CA ALA A 9 -28.92 -8.48 -47.99
C ALA A 9 -28.22 -8.04 -49.29
N MET A 10 -28.93 -7.35 -50.19
CA MET A 10 -28.34 -6.82 -51.43
C MET A 10 -27.32 -5.71 -51.17
N ILE A 11 -27.57 -4.83 -50.19
CA ILE A 11 -26.62 -3.77 -49.80
C ILE A 11 -25.36 -4.37 -49.17
N ALA A 12 -25.52 -5.35 -48.27
CA ALA A 12 -24.38 -6.06 -47.66
C ALA A 12 -23.53 -6.82 -48.70
N LEU A 13 -24.18 -7.43 -49.71
CA LEU A 13 -23.49 -8.08 -50.82
C LEU A 13 -22.72 -7.07 -51.68
N PHE A 14 -23.29 -5.90 -51.96
CA PHE A 14 -22.64 -4.85 -52.76
C PHE A 14 -21.43 -4.25 -52.04
N MET A 15 -21.50 -4.10 -50.71
CA MET A 15 -20.39 -3.56 -49.90
C MET A 15 -19.18 -4.51 -49.84
N SER A 16 -19.36 -5.81 -50.07
CA SER A 16 -18.29 -6.82 -50.07
C SER A 16 -17.39 -6.80 -51.32
N VAL A 17 -17.82 -6.14 -52.41
CA VAL A 17 -17.17 -6.25 -53.74
C VAL A 17 -16.03 -5.23 -53.94
N ILE A 18 -15.83 -4.28 -53.02
CA ILE A 18 -14.95 -3.10 -53.24
C ILE A 18 -13.53 -3.28 -52.63
N SER A 19 -13.19 -4.44 -52.06
CA SER A 19 -11.82 -4.72 -51.57
C SER A 19 -10.84 -5.01 -52.71
N VAL A 20 -10.33 -3.96 -53.35
CA VAL A 20 -9.18 -4.04 -54.27
C VAL A 20 -7.87 -4.06 -53.46
N PRO A 21 -7.00 -5.08 -53.61
CA PRO A 21 -5.69 -5.07 -52.97
C PRO A 21 -4.74 -4.15 -53.75
N VAL A 22 -4.28 -3.06 -53.13
CA VAL A 22 -3.21 -2.23 -53.71
C VAL A 22 -1.86 -2.92 -53.49
N GLN A 23 -1.19 -3.30 -54.57
CA GLN A 23 0.18 -3.83 -54.52
C GLN A 23 1.15 -2.69 -54.83
N ALA A 24 1.92 -2.27 -53.83
CA ALA A 24 2.99 -1.30 -54.00
C ALA A 24 4.30 -2.04 -54.33
N GLU A 25 4.64 -2.10 -55.62
CA GLU A 25 5.86 -2.75 -56.11
C GLU A 25 6.99 -1.71 -56.22
N ILE A 26 8.05 -1.89 -55.43
CA ILE A 26 9.15 -0.90 -55.31
C ILE A 26 10.35 -1.40 -56.11
N TYR A 27 10.73 -0.66 -57.15
CA TYR A 27 11.91 -0.95 -57.95
C TYR A 27 13.10 -0.09 -57.51
N ARG A 28 14.29 -0.69 -57.52
CA ARG A 28 15.56 -0.04 -57.16
C ARG A 28 16.57 -0.24 -58.28
N THR A 29 17.06 0.86 -58.83
CA THR A 29 18.23 0.90 -59.71
C THR A 29 19.35 1.71 -59.05
N VAL A 30 20.59 1.51 -59.51
CA VAL A 30 21.79 2.18 -58.98
C VAL A 30 22.52 2.80 -60.15
N ASP A 31 23.04 4.01 -59.99
CA ASP A 31 23.81 4.71 -61.02
C ASP A 31 25.32 4.39 -60.94
N ALA A 32 26.07 4.90 -61.93
CA ALA A 32 27.47 4.53 -62.15
C ALA A 32 28.47 5.13 -61.14
N GLU A 33 28.03 6.01 -60.25
CA GLU A 33 28.87 6.58 -59.17
C GLU A 33 28.53 6.02 -57.78
N GLY A 34 27.67 4.98 -57.72
CA GLY A 34 27.37 4.24 -56.49
C GLY A 34 26.38 4.94 -55.56
N ASN A 35 25.74 6.02 -56.02
CA ASN A 35 24.66 6.66 -55.29
C ASN A 35 23.31 6.01 -55.65
N VAL A 36 22.38 5.99 -54.69
CA VAL A 36 21.06 5.36 -54.87
C VAL A 36 20.04 6.45 -55.15
N ILE A 37 19.94 6.88 -56.41
CA ILE A 37 18.90 7.80 -56.86
C ILE A 37 17.68 6.98 -57.34
N PHE A 38 16.54 7.17 -56.67
CA PHE A 38 15.26 6.64 -57.13
C PHE A 38 14.67 7.59 -58.18
N THR A 39 14.42 7.07 -59.38
CA THR A 39 13.92 7.82 -60.53
C THR A 39 12.97 6.94 -61.36
N ASP A 40 11.80 7.45 -61.69
CA ASP A 40 10.80 6.76 -62.53
C ASP A 40 11.12 6.81 -64.05
N GLN A 41 12.32 7.27 -64.44
CA GLN A 41 12.73 7.35 -65.85
C GLN A 41 14.15 6.80 -66.11
N LYS A 42 14.28 6.03 -67.21
CA LYS A 42 15.47 5.27 -67.61
C LYS A 42 16.44 6.09 -68.50
N PRO A 43 17.72 6.27 -68.13
CA PRO A 43 18.75 6.85 -69.00
C PRO A 43 19.28 5.88 -70.08
N LYS A 44 19.91 6.43 -71.12
CA LYS A 44 20.42 5.71 -72.29
C LYS A 44 21.95 5.82 -72.41
N SER A 45 22.64 4.68 -72.45
CA SER A 45 24.05 4.46 -72.87
C SER A 45 25.20 4.92 -71.94
N GLY A 46 26.27 4.11 -71.94
CA GLY A 46 27.57 4.33 -71.27
C GLY A 46 28.38 3.00 -71.24
N PRO A 47 29.70 2.99 -71.48
CA PRO A 47 30.50 1.75 -71.54
C PRO A 47 30.84 1.22 -70.14
N SER A 48 30.82 -0.10 -69.96
CA SER A 48 31.14 -0.76 -68.68
C SER A 48 32.16 -1.87 -68.91
N GLU A 49 33.31 -1.77 -68.25
CA GLU A 49 34.30 -2.85 -68.19
C GLU A 49 33.91 -3.89 -67.14
N THR A 50 34.03 -5.17 -67.48
CA THR A 50 33.68 -6.28 -66.61
C THR A 50 34.82 -6.61 -65.66
N VAL A 51 34.67 -6.29 -64.37
CA VAL A 51 35.55 -6.78 -63.31
C VAL A 51 35.00 -8.12 -62.80
N GLU A 52 35.62 -9.23 -63.18
CA GLU A 52 35.30 -10.54 -62.61
C GLU A 52 35.84 -10.64 -61.16
N VAL A 53 34.92 -10.63 -60.20
CA VAL A 53 35.25 -10.88 -58.79
C VAL A 53 35.21 -12.38 -58.54
N GLY A 54 36.33 -12.96 -58.10
CA GLY A 54 36.44 -14.38 -57.79
C GLY A 54 35.44 -14.85 -56.70
N PRO A 55 35.06 -16.15 -56.70
CA PRO A 55 33.98 -16.65 -55.86
C PRO A 55 34.28 -16.51 -54.37
N VAL A 56 33.35 -15.88 -53.65
CA VAL A 56 33.44 -15.66 -52.20
C VAL A 56 33.19 -16.97 -51.45
N LEU A 57 34.15 -17.37 -50.59
CA LEU A 57 33.94 -18.48 -49.66
C LEU A 57 32.82 -18.12 -48.67
N THR A 58 31.69 -18.83 -48.79
CA THR A 58 30.57 -18.74 -47.86
C THR A 58 30.57 -19.94 -46.93
N VAL A 59 30.74 -19.69 -45.63
CA VAL A 59 30.51 -20.72 -44.60
C VAL A 59 29.01 -20.77 -44.25
N PRO A 60 28.38 -21.96 -44.21
CA PRO A 60 26.97 -22.06 -43.86
C PRO A 60 26.76 -21.66 -42.39
N SER A 61 25.84 -20.72 -42.16
CA SER A 61 25.49 -20.29 -40.80
C SER A 61 24.82 -21.43 -40.04
N THR A 62 25.42 -21.85 -38.93
CA THR A 62 24.87 -22.88 -38.05
C THR A 62 23.62 -22.36 -37.35
N LYS A 63 22.47 -23.03 -37.58
CA LYS A 63 21.21 -22.69 -36.90
C LYS A 63 21.39 -22.82 -35.39
N VAL A 64 21.39 -21.69 -34.67
CA VAL A 64 21.34 -21.65 -33.21
C VAL A 64 20.04 -22.32 -32.77
N LYS A 65 20.14 -23.45 -32.08
CA LYS A 65 18.98 -24.14 -31.51
C LYS A 65 18.35 -23.23 -30.44
N PRO A 66 17.04 -22.94 -30.49
CA PRO A 66 16.40 -22.16 -29.43
C PRO A 66 16.67 -22.78 -28.08
N LEU A 67 17.10 -21.98 -27.10
CA LEU A 67 17.24 -22.46 -25.72
C LEU A 67 15.86 -22.94 -25.24
N PRO A 68 15.79 -24.05 -24.48
CA PRO A 68 14.53 -24.49 -23.89
C PRO A 68 13.96 -23.35 -23.03
N PRO A 69 12.63 -23.15 -23.03
CA PRO A 69 12.02 -22.14 -22.19
C PRO A 69 12.40 -22.40 -20.73
N LYS A 70 12.96 -21.39 -20.06
CA LYS A 70 13.24 -21.46 -18.62
C LYS A 70 11.96 -21.90 -17.91
N PRO A 71 12.01 -22.86 -16.97
CA PRO A 71 10.83 -23.27 -16.24
C PRO A 71 10.21 -22.04 -15.59
N LYS A 72 8.90 -21.88 -15.78
CA LYS A 72 8.12 -20.73 -15.35
C LYS A 72 8.05 -20.70 -13.82
N GLN A 73 9.07 -20.11 -13.20
CA GLN A 73 9.26 -20.03 -11.75
C GLN A 73 8.38 -18.93 -11.14
N GLU A 74 7.10 -18.93 -11.51
CA GLU A 74 6.09 -18.01 -11.04
C GLU A 74 5.32 -18.59 -9.83
N GLN A 75 4.53 -17.73 -9.20
CA GLN A 75 3.72 -17.96 -7.98
C GLN A 75 4.46 -18.29 -6.67
N GLN A 76 5.43 -19.22 -6.60
CA GLN A 76 5.95 -19.71 -5.30
C GLN A 76 7.05 -18.84 -4.65
N ALA A 77 7.87 -18.17 -5.45
CA ALA A 77 8.94 -17.28 -4.95
C ALA A 77 8.42 -15.90 -4.50
N ASN A 78 7.15 -15.67 -4.78
CA ASN A 78 6.35 -14.55 -4.32
C ASN A 78 5.43 -15.03 -3.18
N ARG A 79 4.46 -14.21 -2.74
CA ARG A 79 3.65 -14.40 -1.50
C ARG A 79 4.47 -14.14 -0.23
N TYR A 80 3.79 -13.60 0.78
CA TYR A 80 4.35 -13.36 2.11
C TYR A 80 4.50 -14.65 2.89
N LYS A 81 5.61 -14.79 3.62
CA LYS A 81 5.91 -15.94 4.48
C LYS A 81 5.51 -15.69 5.94
N SER A 82 5.63 -14.46 6.40
CA SER A 82 5.21 -14.04 7.75
C SER A 82 4.84 -12.57 7.79
N LEU A 83 3.91 -12.22 8.67
CA LEU A 83 3.54 -10.85 9.04
C LEU A 83 3.36 -10.82 10.56
N ASN A 84 4.22 -10.09 11.26
CA ASN A 84 4.21 -10.05 12.72
C ASN A 84 4.11 -8.60 13.19
N ILE A 85 3.27 -8.33 14.19
CA ILE A 85 3.34 -7.09 14.96
C ILE A 85 4.66 -7.12 15.75
N VAL A 86 5.42 -6.03 15.71
CA VAL A 86 6.68 -5.84 16.44
C VAL A 86 6.42 -5.07 17.72
N SER A 87 5.66 -3.96 17.61
CA SER A 87 5.21 -3.13 18.72
C SER A 87 3.73 -2.78 18.51
N PRO A 88 2.89 -2.69 19.56
CA PRO A 88 3.18 -3.06 20.95
C PRO A 88 3.39 -4.57 21.14
N GLU A 89 3.96 -4.94 22.28
CA GLU A 89 4.02 -6.34 22.73
C GLU A 89 2.61 -6.89 23.03
N ASN A 90 2.47 -8.22 23.07
CA ASN A 90 1.20 -8.81 23.49
C ASN A 90 0.97 -8.55 24.97
N GLU A 91 -0.27 -8.26 25.34
CA GLU A 91 -0.72 -7.90 26.69
C GLU A 91 -0.09 -6.61 27.25
N GLN A 92 0.52 -5.78 26.39
CA GLN A 92 1.08 -4.50 26.80
C GLN A 92 -0.01 -3.53 27.31
N SER A 93 0.22 -2.96 28.48
CA SER A 93 -0.69 -2.02 29.13
C SER A 93 -0.24 -0.56 28.96
N PHE A 94 -1.18 0.30 28.63
CA PHE A 94 -1.01 1.74 28.44
C PHE A 94 -1.82 2.52 29.48
N GLN A 95 -1.17 3.48 30.16
CA GLN A 95 -1.80 4.34 31.16
C GLN A 95 -2.03 5.74 30.57
N ASN A 96 -3.29 6.17 30.50
CA ASN A 96 -3.73 7.44 29.92
C ASN A 96 -3.13 7.78 28.53
N PRO A 97 -3.04 6.85 27.56
CA PRO A 97 -2.41 7.15 26.28
C PRO A 97 -3.21 8.21 25.50
N GLU A 98 -2.53 9.25 25.04
CA GLU A 98 -3.07 10.15 24.00
C GLU A 98 -3.06 9.46 22.63
N ARG A 99 -2.05 8.61 22.36
CA ARG A 99 -1.93 7.83 21.13
C ARG A 99 -1.15 6.54 21.33
N ILE A 100 -1.42 5.54 20.50
CA ILE A 100 -0.70 4.26 20.46
C ILE A 100 -0.19 4.01 19.05
N THR A 101 1.13 3.77 18.92
CA THR A 101 1.76 3.40 17.64
C THR A 101 1.84 1.88 17.54
N ILE A 102 1.35 1.33 16.42
CA ILE A 102 1.43 -0.09 16.08
C ILE A 102 2.35 -0.24 14.87
N THR A 103 3.41 -1.04 15.00
CA THR A 103 4.40 -1.30 13.96
C THR A 103 4.46 -2.81 13.68
N ALA A 104 4.36 -3.21 12.41
CA ALA A 104 4.54 -4.58 11.97
C ALA A 104 5.78 -4.78 11.09
N GLN A 105 6.18 -6.04 10.91
CA GLN A 105 7.20 -6.47 9.96
C GLN A 105 6.68 -7.62 9.10
N ALA A 106 6.77 -7.46 7.78
CA ALA A 106 6.51 -8.49 6.79
C ALA A 106 7.81 -9.15 6.31
N ARG A 107 7.77 -10.45 5.99
CA ARG A 107 8.87 -11.15 5.30
C ARG A 107 8.33 -11.98 4.11
N PRO A 108 8.80 -11.76 2.87
CA PRO A 108 9.57 -10.59 2.40
C PRO A 108 8.84 -9.26 2.69
N SER A 109 9.54 -8.13 2.49
CA SER A 109 8.95 -6.79 2.58
C SER A 109 7.73 -6.64 1.65
N ALA A 110 6.81 -5.74 2.00
CA ALA A 110 5.65 -5.44 1.15
C ALA A 110 6.10 -5.04 -0.27
N ARG A 111 5.35 -5.51 -1.27
CA ARG A 111 5.54 -5.13 -2.68
C ARG A 111 4.89 -3.78 -2.95
N SER A 112 5.34 -3.13 -4.02
CA SER A 112 4.74 -1.87 -4.48
C SER A 112 3.25 -2.03 -4.84
N GLY A 113 2.41 -1.33 -4.07
CA GLY A 113 0.96 -1.27 -4.22
C GLY A 113 0.16 -2.40 -3.56
N ASP A 114 0.81 -3.27 -2.77
CA ASP A 114 0.10 -3.99 -1.72
C ASP A 114 -0.08 -3.02 -0.53
N ARG A 115 -1.22 -3.03 0.16
CA ARG A 115 -1.51 -2.14 1.30
C ARG A 115 -1.59 -2.90 2.62
N PHE A 116 -1.32 -2.22 3.72
CA PHE A 116 -1.58 -2.71 5.07
C PHE A 116 -2.94 -2.21 5.58
N ARG A 117 -3.61 -3.04 6.39
CA ARG A 117 -4.82 -2.68 7.13
C ARG A 117 -4.64 -3.02 8.61
N LEU A 118 -4.98 -2.09 9.49
CA LEU A 118 -5.12 -2.31 10.92
C LEU A 118 -6.56 -2.73 11.22
N ILE A 119 -6.70 -3.93 11.79
CA ILE A 119 -7.92 -4.43 12.39
C ILE A 119 -7.85 -4.13 13.90
N TRP A 120 -8.92 -3.55 14.42
CA TRP A 120 -9.13 -3.20 15.82
C TRP A 120 -10.46 -3.81 16.27
N ASP A 121 -10.43 -4.69 17.28
CA ASP A 121 -11.60 -5.41 17.79
C ASP A 121 -12.42 -6.12 16.69
N GLY A 122 -11.72 -6.71 15.73
CA GLY A 122 -12.29 -7.41 14.57
C GLY A 122 -12.80 -6.50 13.43
N SER A 123 -12.75 -5.17 13.60
CA SER A 123 -13.18 -4.19 12.60
C SER A 123 -12.01 -3.48 11.93
N SER A 124 -12.12 -3.15 10.64
CA SER A 124 -11.10 -2.36 9.94
C SER A 124 -11.09 -0.92 10.45
N LEU A 125 -9.97 -0.47 11.03
CA LEU A 125 -9.83 0.88 11.59
C LEU A 125 -9.04 1.83 10.68
N LEU A 126 -7.89 1.40 10.16
CA LEU A 126 -7.00 2.21 9.32
C LEU A 126 -6.40 1.40 8.17
N GLU A 127 -6.06 2.07 7.08
CA GLU A 127 -5.23 1.52 5.99
C GLU A 127 -4.02 2.42 5.71
N SER A 128 -2.90 1.83 5.30
CA SER A 128 -1.66 2.54 5.00
C SER A 128 -0.81 1.74 4.00
N ASP A 129 0.02 2.42 3.22
CA ASP A 129 1.07 1.76 2.41
C ASP A 129 2.28 1.33 3.27
N SER A 130 2.31 1.73 4.55
CA SER A 130 3.36 1.37 5.51
C SER A 130 2.83 0.43 6.61
N PRO A 131 3.68 -0.41 7.22
CA PRO A 131 3.29 -1.26 8.34
C PRO A 131 3.23 -0.50 9.68
N ASN A 132 3.17 0.84 9.66
CA ASN A 132 3.11 1.69 10.83
C ASN A 132 1.76 2.41 10.89
N PHE A 133 1.06 2.24 12.00
CA PHE A 133 -0.21 2.86 12.29
C PHE A 133 -0.10 3.66 13.58
N THR A 134 -0.88 4.72 13.72
CA THR A 134 -1.06 5.40 15.00
C THR A 134 -2.55 5.57 15.24
N VAL A 135 -3.01 5.11 16.41
CA VAL A 135 -4.38 5.27 16.86
C VAL A 135 -4.39 6.40 17.89
N GLU A 136 -5.05 7.49 17.55
CA GLU A 136 -5.26 8.63 18.45
C GLU A 136 -6.42 8.33 19.41
N MET A 137 -6.29 8.80 20.65
CA MET A 137 -7.27 8.71 21.73
C MET A 137 -8.01 7.36 21.83
N PRO A 138 -7.30 6.21 21.90
CA PRO A 138 -7.94 4.90 21.97
C PRO A 138 -8.84 4.80 23.21
N ASP A 139 -9.96 4.09 23.08
CA ASP A 139 -10.89 3.84 24.17
C ASP A 139 -10.23 3.10 25.34
N ARG A 140 -10.90 3.09 26.50
CA ARG A 140 -10.45 2.31 27.66
C ARG A 140 -10.93 0.86 27.54
N GLY A 141 -10.09 -0.10 27.94
CA GLY A 141 -10.45 -1.51 27.96
C GLY A 141 -9.34 -2.41 27.43
N ALA A 142 -9.72 -3.66 27.12
CA ALA A 142 -8.88 -4.58 26.38
C ALA A 142 -9.24 -4.47 24.89
N HIS A 143 -8.22 -4.34 24.04
CA HIS A 143 -8.40 -4.23 22.59
C HIS A 143 -7.58 -5.30 21.87
N SER A 144 -8.19 -5.95 20.88
CA SER A 144 -7.54 -6.94 20.01
C SER A 144 -7.09 -6.28 18.72
N ILE A 145 -5.78 -6.18 18.51
CA ILE A 145 -5.16 -5.61 17.30
C ILE A 145 -4.63 -6.72 16.38
N GLN A 146 -4.83 -6.56 15.08
CA GLN A 146 -4.27 -7.43 14.05
C GLN A 146 -3.91 -6.59 12.82
N ILE A 147 -2.85 -6.95 12.08
CA ILE A 147 -2.49 -6.27 10.83
C ILE A 147 -2.61 -7.25 9.68
N GLU A 148 -3.21 -6.80 8.57
CA GLU A 148 -3.32 -7.52 7.32
C GLU A 148 -2.51 -6.86 6.22
N ILE A 149 -2.02 -7.64 5.25
CA ILE A 149 -1.56 -7.13 3.95
C ILE A 149 -2.58 -7.54 2.89
N MET A 150 -2.93 -6.62 2.02
CA MET A 150 -3.89 -6.80 0.93
C MET A 150 -3.26 -6.48 -0.42
N ASP A 151 -3.78 -7.09 -1.48
CA ASP A 151 -3.45 -6.69 -2.85
C ASP A 151 -4.18 -5.42 -3.29
N LYS A 152 -3.86 -4.96 -4.50
CA LYS A 152 -4.48 -3.80 -5.18
C LYS A 152 -6.00 -3.90 -5.36
N ASN A 153 -6.57 -5.10 -5.23
CA ASN A 153 -8.00 -5.38 -5.36
C ASN A 153 -8.70 -5.45 -3.98
N GLY A 154 -7.97 -5.18 -2.88
CA GLY A 154 -8.49 -5.27 -1.51
C GLY A 154 -8.56 -6.69 -0.95
N LYS A 155 -7.95 -7.69 -1.62
CA LYS A 155 -7.93 -9.07 -1.13
C LYS A 155 -6.81 -9.27 -0.13
N THR A 156 -7.13 -9.70 1.09
CA THR A 156 -6.14 -10.10 2.10
C THR A 156 -5.25 -11.24 1.59
N LEU A 157 -3.94 -11.01 1.65
CA LEU A 157 -2.86 -11.91 1.22
C LEU A 157 -2.24 -12.67 2.39
N ILE A 158 -2.16 -12.03 3.56
CA ILE A 158 -1.72 -12.59 4.85
C ILE A 158 -2.21 -11.69 5.98
N SER A 159 -2.49 -12.27 7.14
CA SER A 159 -2.83 -11.55 8.37
C SER A 159 -1.83 -11.94 9.47
N SER A 160 -1.54 -11.03 10.40
CA SER A 160 -0.74 -11.34 11.58
C SER A 160 -1.50 -12.26 12.54
N GLN A 161 -0.79 -12.82 13.53
CA GLN A 161 -1.49 -13.22 14.75
C GLN A 161 -2.10 -11.98 15.41
N PRO A 162 -3.31 -12.08 16.01
CA PRO A 162 -3.87 -11.01 16.82
C PRO A 162 -3.04 -10.85 18.11
N ARG A 163 -3.04 -9.63 18.66
CA ARG A 163 -2.48 -9.32 19.99
C ARG A 163 -3.52 -8.56 20.80
N THR A 164 -3.58 -8.84 22.10
CA THR A 164 -4.38 -8.04 23.04
C THR A 164 -3.51 -6.93 23.60
N ILE A 165 -4.06 -5.72 23.77
CA ILE A 165 -3.45 -4.63 24.54
C ILE A 165 -4.47 -4.08 25.53
N TYR A 166 -3.99 -3.45 26.60
CA TYR A 166 -4.85 -2.86 27.63
C TYR A 166 -4.68 -1.35 27.69
N VAL A 167 -5.78 -0.61 27.73
CA VAL A 167 -5.80 0.84 27.83
C VAL A 167 -6.56 1.24 29.09
N HIS A 168 -5.84 1.89 30.00
CA HIS A 168 -6.39 2.43 31.24
C HIS A 168 -6.54 3.94 31.12
N ARG A 169 -7.68 4.48 31.54
CA ARG A 169 -7.91 5.93 31.66
C ARG A 169 -8.38 6.26 33.07
N ALA A 170 -7.73 7.24 33.71
CA ALA A 170 -8.12 7.76 35.01
C ALA A 170 -9.45 8.52 34.89
N SER A 171 -10.38 8.27 35.82
CA SER A 171 -11.64 9.01 35.91
C SER A 171 -11.47 10.26 36.76
N VAL A 172 -11.91 11.41 36.24
CA VAL A 172 -11.93 12.69 36.98
C VAL A 172 -12.85 12.67 38.21
N PHE A 173 -13.74 11.67 38.31
CA PHE A 173 -14.60 11.45 39.48
C PHE A 173 -13.89 10.88 40.70
N ASN A 174 -12.66 10.36 40.57
CA ASN A 174 -11.90 9.87 41.71
C ASN A 174 -11.06 11.00 42.36
N ASN A 175 -11.74 12.07 42.77
CA ASN A 175 -11.12 13.18 43.51
C ASN A 175 -11.24 12.92 45.02
N PRO A 176 -10.16 12.54 45.74
CA PRO A 176 -10.20 12.34 47.19
C PRO A 176 -10.34 13.65 48.00
N GLN A 177 -10.55 14.81 47.35
CA GLN A 177 -10.75 16.10 48.00
C GLN A 177 -12.22 16.50 48.23
N HIS A 178 -13.21 15.63 48.01
CA HIS A 178 -14.49 15.82 48.69
C HIS A 178 -14.32 15.46 50.17
N LYS A 179 -13.77 16.41 50.93
CA LYS A 179 -14.11 16.55 52.34
C LYS A 179 -15.64 16.63 52.41
N PRO A 180 -16.30 15.97 53.38
CA PRO A 180 -17.66 16.34 53.72
C PRO A 180 -17.67 17.83 54.04
N ASP A 181 -18.57 18.57 53.41
CA ASP A 181 -18.82 19.95 53.78
C ASP A 181 -19.52 19.91 55.14
N ASP A 182 -18.78 20.18 56.22
CA ASP A 182 -19.30 20.34 57.60
C ASP A 182 -20.11 21.66 57.74
N ASP A 183 -20.90 22.02 56.72
CA ASP A 183 -21.83 23.14 56.70
C ASP A 183 -23.19 22.69 57.26
N MET A 184 -23.21 22.38 58.55
CA MET A 184 -24.37 22.62 59.41
C MET A 184 -23.96 23.72 60.39
N ASP A 185 -24.52 24.90 60.17
CA ASP A 185 -24.52 26.07 61.06
C ASP A 185 -23.20 26.84 61.28
N ASP A 186 -22.88 27.80 60.39
CA ASP A 186 -22.65 29.19 60.87
C ASP A 186 -22.93 30.28 59.81
N VAL A 187 -23.33 31.46 60.28
CA VAL A 187 -23.77 32.59 59.48
C VAL A 187 -22.70 33.69 59.46
N GLY A 188 -21.86 33.66 58.41
CA GLY A 188 -21.06 34.81 57.97
C GLY A 188 -19.62 34.86 58.48
N GLY A 189 -18.67 34.87 57.53
CA GLY A 189 -17.29 35.28 57.79
C GLY A 189 -17.12 36.82 57.82
N PRO A 190 -15.89 37.36 57.67
CA PRO A 190 -14.62 36.66 57.54
C PRO A 190 -13.49 37.20 58.45
N ALA A 191 -12.71 36.34 59.09
CA ALA A 191 -11.42 36.74 59.66
C ALA A 191 -10.40 35.59 59.66
N VAL A 192 -9.35 35.77 58.87
CA VAL A 192 -8.10 35.01 59.00
C VAL A 192 -7.41 35.40 60.31
N ALA A 193 -6.74 34.42 60.95
CA ALA A 193 -5.45 34.54 61.66
C ALA A 193 -5.40 33.98 63.09
N LEU A 194 -4.30 33.26 63.35
CA LEU A 194 -3.60 33.11 64.64
C LEU A 194 -4.32 32.41 65.81
N LEU A 195 -4.17 31.08 65.90
CA LEU A 195 -4.12 30.40 67.20
C LEU A 195 -3.18 29.18 67.26
N ASN A 196 -1.93 29.37 66.83
CA ASN A 196 -0.82 28.47 67.22
C ASN A 196 -0.09 29.04 68.44
N ALA A 197 -0.80 29.16 69.57
CA ALA A 197 -0.23 29.44 70.89
C ALA A 197 -1.23 29.04 71.99
N VAL A 198 -0.72 28.75 73.19
CA VAL A 198 -1.48 28.49 74.43
C VAL A 198 -2.20 27.12 74.53
N THR A 199 -1.55 26.04 74.08
CA THR A 199 -1.72 24.72 74.74
C THR A 199 -0.75 24.62 75.92
N SER A 200 -0.95 25.46 76.94
CA SER A 200 -0.11 25.47 78.14
C SER A 200 -0.75 26.22 79.31
N LEU A 201 -2.00 25.87 79.69
CA LEU A 201 -2.57 26.19 81.01
C LEU A 201 -3.79 25.30 81.32
N LEU A 202 -3.96 24.90 82.59
CA LEU A 202 -5.13 24.21 83.19
C LEU A 202 -5.38 22.70 82.94
N VAL A 203 -4.32 21.87 82.98
CA VAL A 203 -4.27 20.64 83.80
C VAL A 203 -2.80 20.57 84.27
N ASP A 204 -2.43 20.61 85.54
CA ASP A 204 -2.82 19.73 86.64
C ASP A 204 -2.68 20.45 88.00
N LYS A 205 -3.60 20.22 88.94
CA LYS A 205 -3.45 20.63 90.35
C LYS A 205 -4.19 19.71 91.34
N ALA A 206 -4.03 18.39 91.18
CA ALA A 206 -4.24 17.37 92.21
C ALA A 206 -3.76 16.02 91.63
N THR A 207 -2.75 15.31 92.15
CA THR A 207 -2.37 15.07 93.55
C THR A 207 -0.99 14.37 93.55
N ASP A 208 -0.06 14.71 94.45
CA ASP A 208 0.55 13.72 95.38
C ASP A 208 1.36 14.42 96.49
N ASN A 209 1.56 13.65 97.56
CA ASN A 209 2.21 13.86 98.86
C ASN A 209 3.68 14.30 98.83
#